data_AF-A0A2N0RMF5-F1
#
_entry.id   AF-A0A2N0RMF5-F1
#
_cell.length_a   1.000
_cell.length_b   1.000
_cell.length_c   1.000
_cell.angle_alpha   90.00
_cell.angle_beta   90.00
_cell.angle_gamma   90.00
#
_symmetry.space_group_name_H-M   'P 1'
#
loop_
_entity.id
_entity.type
_entity.pdbx_description
1 polymer ?
#
loop_
_entity_poly.entity_id
_entity_poly.type
_entity_poly.pdbx_seq_one_letter_code
_entity_poly.pdbx_strand_id
1 'polypeptide(L)'
;MAKLKGFKDMAKFHAENQTPDITRTTHRIDYIFGNNNILNASIHTFAQKIPPSHFTSDHKAVITLLQNDLFKRSRHRQGNRRNEQKEKPNYSLMNDDLWENYKSHSKTYFKHRFQYIDLDNISTQDELGHIWNIFEHSLHNIKKSTIPQKKITPQEHHHLYPLHIRQLNRH
;
A
#
# COMPACT_ATOMS: atom_id res chain seq x y z
N MET A 1 18.74 -4.53 14.20
CA MET A 1 18.52 -5.14 12.87
C MET A 1 17.15 -5.80 12.86
N ALA A 2 16.15 -5.20 12.21
CA ALA A 2 14.93 -5.94 11.93
C ALA A 2 15.32 -7.10 11.03
N LYS A 3 14.98 -8.33 11.42
CA LYS A 3 14.98 -9.47 10.49
C LYS A 3 14.08 -9.07 9.31
N LEU A 4 14.67 -8.55 8.24
CA LEU A 4 14.03 -8.36 6.94
C LEU A 4 13.44 -9.72 6.58
N LYS A 5 12.12 -9.86 6.73
CA LYS A 5 11.37 -11.06 6.35
C LYS A 5 11.38 -11.21 4.83
N GLY A 6 12.54 -11.44 4.22
CA GLY A 6 12.68 -11.79 2.79
C GLY A 6 12.13 -10.77 1.79
N PHE A 7 11.90 -9.51 2.18
CA PHE A 7 11.46 -8.45 1.26
C PHE A 7 12.69 -7.75 0.67
N LYS A 8 12.69 -7.54 -0.65
CA LYS A 8 13.73 -6.80 -1.37
C LYS A 8 13.10 -5.65 -2.16
N ASP A 9 13.87 -4.59 -2.34
CA ASP A 9 13.50 -3.47 -3.19
C ASP A 9 13.47 -3.94 -4.65
N MET A 10 12.31 -3.82 -5.29
CA MET A 10 12.05 -4.29 -6.65
C MET A 10 12.87 -3.52 -7.69
N ALA A 11 13.06 -2.22 -7.50
CA ALA A 11 13.86 -1.41 -8.42
C ALA A 11 15.34 -1.78 -8.33
N LYS A 12 15.85 -2.06 -7.13
CA LYS A 12 17.22 -2.55 -6.95
C LYS A 12 17.39 -3.98 -7.51
N PHE A 13 16.37 -4.83 -7.37
CA PHE A 13 16.40 -6.18 -7.91
C PHE A 13 16.46 -6.20 -9.45
N HIS A 14 15.68 -5.36 -10.13
CA HIS A 14 15.70 -5.31 -11.61
C HIS A 14 16.87 -4.52 -12.21
N ALA A 15 17.65 -3.79 -11.39
CA ALA A 15 18.76 -2.97 -11.84
C ALA A 15 20.05 -3.78 -12.13
N GLU A 16 19.94 -5.08 -12.42
CA GLU A 16 21.02 -6.08 -12.36
C GLU A 16 22.29 -5.84 -13.21
N ASN A 17 22.45 -4.73 -13.94
CA ASN A 17 23.72 -4.36 -14.59
C ASN A 17 24.01 -2.85 -14.68
N GLN A 18 23.35 -2.01 -13.88
CA GLN A 18 23.76 -0.61 -13.77
C GLN A 18 23.80 -0.25 -12.29
N THR A 19 25.00 -0.27 -11.72
CA THR A 19 25.27 0.64 -10.60
C THR A 19 24.92 2.03 -11.13
N PRO A 20 23.87 2.70 -10.61
CA PRO A 20 23.66 4.08 -10.98
C PRO A 20 24.95 4.81 -10.64
N ASP A 21 25.44 5.64 -11.57
CA ASP A 21 26.58 6.51 -11.28
C ASP A 21 26.34 7.11 -9.91
N ILE A 22 27.32 6.97 -9.01
CA ILE A 22 27.28 7.51 -7.65
C ILE A 22 27.33 9.03 -7.78
N THR A 23 26.23 9.58 -8.25
CA THR A 23 25.87 10.97 -8.13
C THR A 23 25.02 10.99 -6.87
N ARG A 24 25.57 11.58 -5.81
CA ARG A 24 24.92 11.80 -4.51
C ARG A 24 23.64 12.68 -4.60
N THR A 25 23.03 12.81 -5.78
CA THR A 25 22.00 13.80 -6.10
C THR A 25 20.59 13.23 -6.28
N THR A 26 20.39 11.91 -6.44
CA THR A 26 19.03 11.36 -6.55
C THR A 26 18.52 10.75 -5.25
N HIS A 27 17.76 11.52 -4.48
CA HIS A 27 17.09 11.08 -3.25
C HIS A 27 15.84 10.27 -3.62
N ARG A 28 16.01 8.99 -3.98
CA ARG A 28 14.85 8.11 -4.14
C ARG A 28 14.22 7.89 -2.77
N ILE A 29 13.03 8.44 -2.55
CA ILE A 29 12.26 8.30 -1.31
C ILE A 29 11.02 7.42 -1.48
N ASP A 30 10.67 7.06 -2.72
CA ASP A 30 9.59 6.14 -3.06
C ASP A 30 10.11 4.74 -3.40
N TYR A 31 9.51 3.72 -2.80
CA TYR A 31 9.96 2.33 -2.90
C TYR A 31 8.80 1.36 -3.07
N ILE A 32 9.05 0.27 -3.80
CA ILE A 32 8.19 -0.92 -3.81
C ILE A 32 9.04 -2.09 -3.30
N PHE A 33 8.61 -2.70 -2.20
CA PHE A 33 9.23 -3.90 -1.65
C PHE A 33 8.38 -5.13 -1.95
N GLY A 34 9.00 -6.17 -2.48
CA GLY A 34 8.36 -7.46 -2.75
C GLY A 34 9.08 -8.60 -2.04
N ASN A 35 8.34 -9.66 -1.71
CA ASN A 35 8.96 -10.91 -1.27
C ASN A 35 9.45 -11.71 -2.49
N ASN A 36 10.18 -12.81 -2.25
CA ASN A 36 10.73 -13.65 -3.33
C ASN A 36 9.68 -14.13 -4.35
N ASN A 37 8.43 -14.36 -3.94
CA ASN A 37 7.37 -14.79 -4.87
C ASN A 37 7.00 -13.68 -5.85
N ILE A 38 6.87 -12.44 -5.36
CA ILE A 38 6.54 -11.28 -6.21
C ILE A 38 7.76 -10.89 -7.06
N LEU A 39 8.98 -10.99 -6.51
CA LEU A 39 10.23 -10.72 -7.23
C LEU A 39 10.42 -11.67 -8.43
N ASN A 40 10.18 -12.96 -8.25
CA ASN A 40 10.31 -13.94 -9.34
C ASN A 40 9.27 -13.74 -10.44
N ALA A 41 8.11 -13.18 -10.09
CA ALA A 41 7.04 -12.89 -11.04
C ALA A 41 7.06 -11.44 -11.54
N SER A 42 8.04 -10.63 -11.13
CA SER A 42 8.16 -9.26 -11.61
C SER A 42 9.05 -9.19 -12.84
N ILE A 43 8.63 -8.38 -13.81
CA ILE A 43 9.29 -8.26 -15.11
C ILE A 43 10.30 -7.10 -15.06
N HIS A 44 9.86 -5.94 -14.55
CA HIS A 44 10.69 -4.75 -14.46
C HIS A 44 10.11 -3.71 -13.49
N THR A 45 10.95 -2.84 -12.94
CA THR A 45 10.53 -1.71 -12.10
C THR A 45 11.24 -0.44 -12.54
N PHE A 46 10.49 0.63 -12.77
CA PHE A 46 11.02 1.91 -13.25
C PHE A 46 10.24 3.09 -12.67
N ALA A 47 10.81 4.30 -12.80
CA ALA A 47 10.18 5.54 -12.37
C ALA A 47 9.82 6.43 -13.56
N GLN A 48 8.58 6.92 -13.62
CA GLN A 48 8.08 7.75 -14.72
C GLN A 48 7.35 9.00 -14.20
N LYS A 49 7.56 10.15 -14.84
CA LYS A 49 6.75 11.35 -14.58
C LYS A 49 5.34 11.13 -15.10
N ILE A 50 4.33 11.36 -14.27
CA ILE A 50 2.94 11.38 -14.75
C ILE A 50 2.68 12.72 -15.42
N PRO A 51 2.03 12.76 -16.60
CA PRO A 51 1.64 14.02 -17.23
C PRO A 51 0.77 14.87 -16.28
N PRO A 52 1.05 16.19 -16.14
CA PRO A 52 0.28 17.06 -15.26
C PRO A 52 -1.23 17.09 -15.56
N SER A 53 -1.62 16.79 -16.80
CA SER A 53 -3.02 16.64 -17.22
C SER A 53 -3.76 15.51 -16.51
N HIS A 54 -3.05 14.50 -16.01
CA HIS A 54 -3.63 13.36 -15.29
C HIS A 54 -3.39 13.46 -13.79
N PHE A 55 -2.20 13.90 -13.38
CA PHE A 55 -1.83 14.03 -11.98
C PHE A 55 -0.64 14.98 -11.83
N THR A 56 -0.76 15.98 -10.95
CA THR A 56 0.30 16.94 -10.67
C THR A 56 1.00 16.56 -9.37
N SER A 57 2.26 16.15 -9.48
CA SER A 57 3.15 15.87 -8.35
C SER A 57 4.59 16.16 -8.74
N ASP A 58 5.38 16.57 -7.75
CA ASP A 58 6.83 16.71 -7.82
C ASP A 58 7.57 15.35 -7.77
N HIS A 59 6.87 14.28 -7.38
CA HIS A 59 7.38 12.91 -7.40
C HIS A 59 7.13 12.21 -8.75
N LYS A 60 7.99 11.23 -9.07
CA LYS A 60 7.77 10.29 -10.18
C LYS A 60 6.99 9.07 -9.69
N ALA A 61 6.10 8.53 -10.51
CA ALA A 61 5.46 7.27 -10.23
C ALA A 61 6.47 6.13 -10.30
N VAL A 62 6.53 5.29 -9.26
CA VAL A 62 7.29 4.05 -9.27
C VAL A 62 6.36 2.93 -9.73
N ILE A 63 6.71 2.28 -10.84
CA ILE A 63 5.88 1.29 -11.52
C ILE A 63 6.63 -0.03 -11.55
N THR A 64 5.98 -1.12 -11.11
CA THR A 64 6.48 -2.49 -11.23
C THR A 64 5.54 -3.29 -12.11
N LEU A 65 6.08 -3.89 -13.17
CA LEU A 65 5.36 -4.81 -14.05
C LEU A 65 5.40 -6.22 -13.45
N LEU A 66 4.25 -6.87 -13.33
CA LEU A 66 4.10 -8.22 -12.78
C LEU A 66 3.50 -9.14 -13.84
N GLN A 67 3.96 -10.39 -13.85
CA GLN A 67 3.34 -11.44 -14.65
C GLN A 67 1.92 -11.70 -14.13
N ASN A 68 0.98 -11.90 -15.06
CA ASN A 68 -0.45 -12.05 -14.74
C ASN A 68 -0.77 -13.37 -14.02
N ASP A 69 0.06 -14.39 -14.21
CA ASP A 69 -0.05 -15.69 -13.55
C ASP A 69 0.15 -15.63 -12.04
N LEU A 70 0.85 -14.62 -11.51
CA LEU A 70 0.95 -14.34 -10.08
C LEU A 70 -0.43 -14.24 -9.39
N PHE A 71 -1.44 -13.77 -10.13
CA PHE A 71 -2.80 -13.61 -9.62
C PHE A 71 -3.73 -14.76 -10.00
N LYS A 72 -3.26 -15.74 -10.79
CA LYS A 72 -4.03 -16.94 -11.11
C LYS A 72 -4.11 -17.81 -9.86
N ARG A 73 -5.28 -17.81 -9.22
CA ARG A 73 -5.54 -18.65 -8.06
C ARG A 73 -5.43 -20.12 -8.43
N SER A 74 -4.62 -20.86 -7.68
CA SER A 74 -4.84 -22.29 -7.49
C SER A 74 -6.27 -22.49 -6.97
N ARG A 75 -7.07 -23.32 -7.64
CA ARG A 75 -8.47 -23.61 -7.30
C ARG A 75 -8.63 -24.42 -5.99
N HIS A 76 -7.66 -24.35 -5.06
CA HIS A 76 -7.71 -25.13 -3.83
C HIS A 76 -8.46 -24.42 -2.71
N ARG A 77 -9.64 -24.99 -2.43
CA ARG A 77 -10.39 -25.05 -1.17
C ARG A 77 -10.54 -23.72 -0.41
N GLN A 78 -11.51 -22.93 -0.84
CA GLN A 78 -12.18 -22.02 0.08
C GLN A 78 -12.95 -22.87 1.11
N GLY A 79 -12.39 -23.02 2.31
CA GLY A 79 -13.18 -23.40 3.47
C GLY A 79 -14.34 -22.43 3.65
N ASN A 80 -15.51 -22.94 4.03
CA ASN A 80 -16.77 -22.22 4.18
C ASN A 80 -16.67 -21.03 5.15
N ARG A 81 -16.18 -19.88 4.69
CA ARG A 81 -16.24 -18.58 5.40
C ARG A 81 -17.38 -17.70 4.90
N ARG A 82 -18.50 -18.31 4.48
CA ARG A 82 -19.68 -17.59 3.95
C ARG A 82 -20.24 -16.56 4.93
N ASN A 83 -20.00 -16.73 6.23
CA ASN A 83 -20.61 -15.90 7.27
C ASN A 83 -19.63 -14.90 7.93
N GLU A 84 -18.35 -14.88 7.55
CA GLU A 84 -17.39 -13.90 8.09
C GLU A 84 -17.54 -12.55 7.39
N GLN A 85 -18.47 -11.70 7.85
CA GLN A 85 -18.55 -10.32 7.38
C GLN A 85 -17.37 -9.51 7.92
N LYS A 86 -16.62 -8.86 7.04
CA LYS A 86 -15.56 -7.92 7.42
C LYS A 86 -15.99 -6.50 7.07
N GLU A 87 -15.68 -5.55 7.94
CA GLU A 87 -15.84 -4.13 7.64
C GLU A 87 -14.61 -3.62 6.90
N LYS A 88 -14.84 -2.83 5.86
CA LYS A 88 -13.78 -2.08 5.17
C LYS A 88 -14.21 -0.64 4.90
N PRO A 89 -13.24 0.30 4.87
CA PRO A 89 -13.51 1.66 4.45
C PRO A 89 -14.09 1.71 3.03
N ASN A 90 -15.14 2.50 2.84
CA ASN A 90 -15.83 2.70 1.58
C ASN A 90 -15.50 4.06 0.98
N TYR A 91 -14.36 4.16 0.31
CA TYR A 91 -13.89 5.41 -0.28
C TYR A 91 -14.81 5.98 -1.39
N SER A 92 -15.69 5.17 -1.98
CA SER A 92 -16.62 5.66 -3.01
C SER A 92 -17.70 6.60 -2.47
N LEU A 93 -17.90 6.63 -1.15
CA LEU A 93 -18.83 7.53 -0.48
C LEU A 93 -18.13 8.79 0.05
N MET A 94 -16.82 8.92 -0.16
CA MET A 94 -16.07 10.09 0.28
C MET A 94 -16.35 11.26 -0.66
N ASN A 95 -16.81 12.36 -0.09
CA ASN A 95 -16.89 13.68 -0.72
C ASN A 95 -15.87 14.62 -0.08
N ASP A 96 -15.79 15.85 -0.57
CA ASP A 96 -14.81 16.84 -0.10
C ASP A 96 -14.94 17.11 1.41
N ASP A 97 -16.17 17.21 1.93
CA ASP A 97 -16.42 17.41 3.36
C ASP A 97 -15.91 16.24 4.23
N LEU A 98 -16.13 15.00 3.78
CA LEU A 98 -15.64 13.80 4.48
C LEU A 98 -14.11 13.69 4.40
N TRP A 99 -13.50 14.12 3.30
CA TRP A 99 -12.05 14.19 3.17
C TRP A 99 -11.44 15.25 4.09
N GLU A 100 -12.01 16.45 4.14
CA GLU A 100 -11.55 17.49 5.06
C GLU A 100 -11.79 17.10 6.52
N ASN A 101 -12.90 16.41 6.83
CA ASN A 101 -13.13 15.85 8.16
C ASN A 101 -12.08 14.79 8.53
N TYR A 102 -11.77 13.86 7.63
CA TYR A 102 -10.71 12.85 7.82
C TYR A 102 -9.35 13.51 8.07
N LYS A 103 -9.01 14.53 7.29
CA LYS A 103 -7.76 15.29 7.40
C LYS A 103 -7.67 16.06 8.72
N SER A 104 -8.73 16.74 9.13
CA SER A 104 -8.78 17.48 10.40
C SER A 104 -8.68 16.55 11.61
N HIS A 105 -9.46 15.46 11.61
CA HIS A 105 -9.42 14.45 12.67
C HIS A 105 -8.09 13.75 12.75
N SER A 106 -7.52 13.31 11.61
CA SER A 106 -6.21 12.65 11.60
C SER A 106 -5.11 13.56 12.14
N LYS A 107 -5.07 14.83 11.72
CA LYS A 107 -4.11 15.81 12.24
C LYS A 107 -4.20 15.95 13.76
N THR A 108 -5.40 16.08 14.30
CA THR A 108 -5.62 16.23 15.75
C THR A 108 -5.25 14.96 16.51
N TYR A 109 -5.67 13.80 15.99
CA TYR A 109 -5.39 12.50 16.59
C TYR A 109 -3.90 12.19 16.63
N PHE A 110 -3.19 12.38 15.51
CA PHE A 110 -1.75 12.17 15.44
C PHE A 110 -0.99 13.13 16.37
N LYS A 111 -1.37 14.41 16.39
CA LYS A 111 -0.77 15.38 17.33
C LYS A 111 -0.89 14.88 18.77
N HIS A 112 -2.07 14.49 19.21
CA HIS A 112 -2.29 13.99 20.57
C HIS A 112 -1.61 12.64 20.85
N ARG A 113 -1.59 11.73 19.87
CA ARG A 113 -1.07 10.38 20.08
C ARG A 113 0.46 10.32 20.14
N PHE A 114 1.12 11.20 19.39
CA PHE A 114 2.58 11.25 19.26
C PHE A 114 3.23 12.36 20.10
N GLN A 115 2.47 13.25 20.75
CA GLN A 115 3.04 14.30 21.61
C GLN A 115 3.90 13.78 22.77
N TYR A 116 3.69 12.53 23.20
CA TYR A 116 4.43 11.90 24.29
C TYR A 116 5.43 10.84 23.80
N ILE A 117 5.61 10.73 22.48
CA ILE A 117 6.58 9.81 21.88
C ILE A 117 7.78 10.65 21.48
N ASP A 118 8.92 10.38 22.12
CA ASP A 118 10.18 10.98 21.72
C ASP A 118 10.65 10.34 20.42
N LEU A 119 10.34 11.01 19.31
CA LEU A 119 10.70 10.57 17.96
C LEU A 119 12.16 10.87 17.63
N ASP A 120 12.81 11.77 18.37
CA ASP A 120 14.18 12.21 18.12
C ASP A 120 15.21 11.29 18.77
N ASN A 121 14.80 10.58 19.84
CA ASN A 121 15.65 9.63 20.57
C ASN A 121 15.28 8.15 20.33
N ILE A 122 15.13 7.74 19.07
CA ILE A 122 14.94 6.33 18.70
C ILE A 122 16.30 5.68 18.48
N SER A 123 16.71 4.80 19.39
CA SER A 123 18.06 4.21 19.39
C SER A 123 18.10 2.75 18.94
N THR A 124 16.95 2.06 19.00
CA THR A 124 16.85 0.64 18.68
C THR A 124 15.80 0.34 17.61
N GLN A 125 15.96 -0.82 16.96
CA GLN A 125 14.97 -1.30 16.00
C GLN A 125 13.62 -1.63 16.65
N ASP A 126 13.64 -2.12 17.89
CA ASP A 126 12.42 -2.54 18.58
C ASP A 126 11.57 -1.33 18.96
N GLU A 127 12.21 -0.23 19.38
CA GLU A 127 11.56 1.08 19.57
C GLU A 127 10.94 1.58 18.26
N LEU A 128 11.68 1.52 17.15
CA LEU A 128 11.16 1.91 15.83
C LEU A 128 9.96 1.04 15.42
N GLY A 129 10.04 -0.27 15.63
CA GLY A 129 8.95 -1.20 15.34
C GLY A 129 7.73 -0.96 16.21
N HIS A 130 7.93 -0.63 17.49
CA HIS A 130 6.85 -0.27 18.40
C HIS A 130 6.14 1.03 17.97
N ILE A 131 6.90 2.06 17.60
CA ILE A 131 6.37 3.34 17.09
C ILE A 131 5.61 3.12 15.78
N TRP A 132 6.14 2.30 14.87
CA TRP A 132 5.47 1.94 13.63
C TRP A 132 4.14 1.23 13.89
N ASN A 133 4.11 0.29 14.83
CA ASN A 133 2.87 -0.38 15.23
C ASN A 133 1.86 0.64 15.79
N ILE A 134 2.28 1.59 16.63
CA ILE A 134 1.41 2.66 17.13
C ILE A 134 0.83 3.47 15.96
N PHE A 135 1.65 3.81 14.97
CA PHE A 135 1.22 4.53 13.78
C PHE A 135 0.17 3.75 12.98
N GLU A 136 0.42 2.48 12.67
CA GLU A 136 -0.51 1.63 11.92
C GLU A 136 -1.85 1.48 12.64
N HIS A 137 -1.84 1.24 13.96
CA HIS A 137 -3.06 1.14 14.76
C HIS A 137 -3.83 2.47 14.79
N SER A 138 -3.12 3.59 14.92
CA SER A 138 -3.72 4.92 14.89
C SER A 138 -4.43 5.18 13.56
N LEU A 139 -3.77 4.85 12.45
CA LEU A 139 -4.33 5.00 11.11
C LEU A 139 -5.53 4.08 10.89
N HIS A 140 -5.49 2.84 11.39
CA HIS A 140 -6.64 1.94 11.35
C HIS A 140 -7.84 2.50 12.13
N ASN A 141 -7.60 3.00 13.35
CA ASN A 141 -8.64 3.56 14.21
C ASN A 141 -9.30 4.80 13.60
N ILE A 142 -8.50 5.74 13.07
CA ILE A 142 -9.03 6.93 12.41
C ILE A 142 -9.89 6.50 11.21
N LYS A 143 -9.36 5.64 10.33
CA LYS A 143 -10.13 5.16 9.17
C LYS A 143 -11.46 4.54 9.58
N LYS A 144 -11.49 3.78 10.68
CA LYS A 144 -12.71 3.15 11.17
C LYS A 144 -13.73 4.17 11.71
N SER A 145 -13.27 5.25 12.35
CA SER A 145 -14.16 6.24 12.96
C SER A 145 -14.65 7.31 12.01
N THR A 146 -13.89 7.66 10.97
CA THR A 146 -14.19 8.81 10.11
C THR A 146 -14.61 8.45 8.68
N ILE A 147 -14.17 7.29 8.17
CA ILE A 147 -14.52 6.88 6.80
C ILE A 147 -15.76 5.99 6.88
N PRO A 148 -16.77 6.20 6.00
CA PRO A 148 -17.92 5.29 5.92
C PRO A 148 -17.45 3.84 5.73
N GLN A 149 -18.01 2.90 6.51
CA GLN A 149 -17.66 1.48 6.41
C GLN A 149 -18.67 0.75 5.54
N LYS A 150 -18.20 -0.24 4.77
CA LYS A 150 -19.05 -1.23 4.12
C LYS A 150 -18.74 -2.62 4.65
N LYS A 151 -19.80 -3.41 4.83
CA LYS A 151 -19.68 -4.83 5.10
C LYS A 151 -19.42 -5.55 3.80
N ILE A 152 -18.43 -6.42 3.81
CA ILE A 152 -18.12 -7.27 2.67
C ILE A 152 -17.97 -8.70 3.13
N THR A 153 -18.50 -9.61 2.31
CA THR A 153 -18.28 -11.04 2.47
C THR A 153 -16.98 -11.45 1.77
N PRO A 154 -16.34 -12.55 2.19
CA PRO A 154 -15.18 -13.11 1.49
C PRO A 154 -15.48 -13.46 0.03
N GLN A 155 -16.76 -13.63 -0.31
CA GLN A 155 -17.22 -13.96 -1.67
C GLN A 155 -17.41 -12.71 -2.55
N GLU A 156 -17.86 -11.58 -2.00
CA GLU A 156 -17.90 -10.29 -2.72
C GLU A 156 -16.50 -9.77 -3.08
N HIS A 157 -15.47 -10.19 -2.34
CA HIS A 157 -14.07 -9.98 -2.73
C HIS A 157 -13.67 -10.64 -4.06
N HIS A 158 -14.48 -11.55 -4.63
CA HIS A 158 -14.14 -12.31 -5.84
C HIS A 158 -14.47 -11.60 -7.14
N HIS A 159 -14.86 -10.34 -7.06
CA HIS A 159 -15.14 -9.49 -8.19
C HIS A 159 -14.23 -8.27 -8.14
N LEU A 160 -12.94 -8.50 -8.36
CA LEU A 160 -11.89 -7.47 -8.39
C LEU A 160 -12.14 -6.36 -9.44
N TYR A 161 -13.09 -6.56 -10.34
CA TYR A 161 -13.44 -5.59 -11.38
C TYR A 161 -14.97 -5.43 -11.51
N PRO A 162 -15.46 -4.21 -11.79
CA PRO A 162 -16.83 -3.97 -12.23
C PRO A 162 -17.25 -4.93 -13.36
N LEU A 163 -18.53 -5.29 -13.40
CA LEU A 163 -19.08 -6.23 -14.40
C LEU A 163 -18.71 -5.85 -15.84
N HIS A 164 -18.69 -4.56 -16.16
CA HIS A 164 -18.33 -4.08 -17.49
C HIS A 164 -16.88 -4.45 -17.89
N ILE A 165 -15.92 -4.44 -16.95
CA ILE A 165 -14.52 -4.78 -17.24
C ILE A 165 -14.37 -6.29 -17.45
N ARG A 166 -15.16 -7.10 -16.75
CA ARG A 166 -15.15 -8.57 -16.92
C ARG A 166 -15.70 -9.00 -18.28
N GLN A 167 -16.57 -8.21 -18.89
CA GLN A 167 -17.13 -8.49 -20.21
C GLN A 167 -16.15 -8.18 -21.35
N LEU A 168 -15.18 -7.28 -21.14
CA LEU A 168 -14.18 -6.93 -22.15
C LEU A 168 -13.12 -8.03 -22.38
N ASN A 169 -12.91 -8.93 -21.40
CA ASN A 169 -11.94 -10.02 -21.48
C ASN A 169 -12.56 -11.36 -21.93
N ARG A 170 -13.78 -11.36 -22.47
CA ARG A 170 -14.37 -12.51 -23.14
C ARG A 170 -14.21 -12.35 -24.66
N HIS A 171 -13.01 -12.63 -25.14
CA HIS A 171 -12.74 -12.95 -26.54
C HIS A 171 -11.94 -14.25 -26.59
#